data_AF-A0AAV6RGV8-F1
#
_entry.id   AF-A0AAV6RGV8-F1
#
_cell.length_a   1.000
_cell.length_b   1.000
_cell.length_c   1.000
_cell.angle_alpha   90.00
_cell.angle_beta   90.00
_cell.angle_gamma   90.00
#
_symmetry.space_group_name_H-M   'P 1'
#
loop_
_entity.id
_entity.type
_entity.pdbx_description
1 polymer ?
#
loop_
_entity_poly.entity_id
_entity_poly.type
_entity_poly.pdbx_seq_one_letter_code
_entity_poly.pdbx_strand_id
1 'polypeptide(L)'
;MEFPDLGEHCSEKTCKRLDFLPMKCDACQEIFCKDHITYANHQCTSSYKKDVQVPVCPLCNTPIPIKRGEMPDIKVGEHIDRDCKSDPAQRKRKIFTNKCSQGGCKQKEMIRVTCDQCHLNYCLKHRHPLDHDCKTDDKPLSKPGHAAVMRAQSASSNSASSSSSASGNSRPVSNGVRANSRGSHSGTTQQIPASVSAHSVIPPSASFQAGMTEEQALQRALEMSLAETRPAVQPTLSPQEQEDLALAQALAASEEEFRRQQQRQQVPGKLSRH
;
A
#
# COMPACT_ATOMS: atom_id res chain seq x y z
N MET A 1 14.31 10.19 -78.99
CA MET A 1 13.05 10.48 -78.28
C MET A 1 13.33 10.31 -76.80
N GLU A 2 13.84 11.35 -76.16
CA GLU A 2 13.95 11.43 -74.71
C GLU A 2 12.55 11.45 -74.08
N PHE A 3 12.30 10.61 -73.08
CA PHE A 3 11.06 10.58 -72.30
C PHE A 3 11.05 11.81 -71.38
N PRO A 4 10.26 12.87 -71.65
CA PRO A 4 10.21 14.03 -70.80
C PRO A 4 9.23 13.71 -69.65
N ASP A 5 9.68 13.86 -68.41
CA ASP A 5 8.82 13.95 -67.22
C ASP A 5 8.10 12.65 -66.77
N LEU A 6 8.86 11.56 -66.59
CA LEU A 6 8.33 10.38 -65.86
C LEU A 6 8.85 10.39 -64.42
N GLY A 7 8.02 10.82 -63.47
CA GLY A 7 8.29 10.77 -62.04
C GLY A 7 7.96 12.08 -61.33
N GLU A 8 7.67 12.00 -60.04
CA GLU A 8 7.34 13.17 -59.22
C GLU A 8 8.47 13.44 -58.22
N HIS A 9 8.63 14.71 -57.87
CA HIS A 9 9.63 15.12 -56.88
C HIS A 9 9.08 14.92 -55.48
N CYS A 10 9.95 14.49 -54.57
CA CYS A 10 9.61 14.47 -53.15
C CYS A 10 9.32 15.89 -52.63
N SER A 11 8.16 16.08 -51.99
CA SER A 11 7.74 17.35 -51.34
C SER A 11 8.62 17.74 -50.15
N GLU A 12 9.53 16.85 -49.68
CA GLU A 12 10.50 17.19 -48.65
C GLU A 12 11.53 18.20 -49.14
N LYS A 13 11.72 19.26 -48.34
CA LYS A 13 12.57 20.41 -48.69
C LYS A 13 14.02 20.02 -48.90
N THR A 14 14.47 18.98 -48.21
CA THR A 14 15.86 18.51 -48.17
C THR A 14 16.18 17.48 -49.25
N CYS A 15 15.18 16.75 -49.77
CA CYS A 15 15.41 15.62 -50.66
C CYS A 15 15.20 15.97 -52.13
N LYS A 16 14.08 16.60 -52.49
CA LYS A 16 13.66 16.96 -53.87
C LYS A 16 14.02 15.92 -54.95
N ARG A 17 14.12 14.65 -54.58
CA ARG A 17 14.55 13.57 -55.47
C ARG A 17 13.37 13.18 -56.34
N LEU A 18 13.63 13.00 -57.63
CA LEU A 18 12.68 12.41 -58.58
C LEU A 18 12.54 10.91 -58.28
N ASP A 19 11.32 10.51 -57.92
CA ASP A 19 10.96 9.10 -57.73
C ASP A 19 9.96 8.70 -58.83
N PHE A 20 10.24 7.58 -59.48
CA PHE A 20 9.40 7.05 -60.56
C PHE A 20 8.11 6.43 -60.03
N LEU A 21 8.02 6.18 -58.71
CA LEU A 21 6.83 5.67 -58.05
C LEU A 21 6.30 6.72 -57.04
N PRO A 22 5.46 7.67 -57.48
CA PRO A 22 4.90 8.69 -56.61
C PRO A 22 4.06 8.06 -55.49
N MET A 23 4.60 8.09 -54.26
CA MET A 23 3.88 7.63 -53.07
C MET A 23 3.30 8.83 -52.35
N LYS A 24 1.97 8.89 -52.29
CA LYS A 24 1.24 9.90 -51.53
C LYS A 24 1.15 9.50 -50.06
N CYS A 25 1.54 10.41 -49.16
CA CYS A 25 1.27 10.26 -47.74
C CYS A 25 -0.24 10.25 -47.53
N ASP A 26 -0.74 9.25 -46.83
CA ASP A 26 -2.17 9.08 -46.64
C ASP A 26 -2.75 10.09 -45.62
N ALA A 27 -1.90 10.74 -44.82
CA ALA A 27 -2.30 11.79 -43.88
C ALA A 27 -2.29 13.20 -44.50
N CYS A 28 -1.19 13.62 -45.13
CA CYS A 28 -1.06 14.98 -45.69
C CYS A 28 -1.25 15.05 -47.21
N GLN A 29 -1.37 13.90 -47.89
CA GLN A 29 -1.60 13.77 -49.35
C GLN A 29 -0.47 14.30 -50.24
N GLU A 30 0.65 14.72 -49.66
CA GLU A 30 1.87 15.11 -50.35
C GLU A 30 2.66 13.89 -50.87
N ILE A 31 3.46 14.10 -51.93
CA ILE A 31 4.23 13.03 -52.58
C ILE A 31 5.62 12.95 -51.95
N PHE A 32 6.02 11.75 -51.54
CA PHE A 32 7.35 11.51 -50.99
C PHE A 32 8.03 10.32 -51.65
N CYS A 33 9.36 10.34 -51.67
CA CYS A 33 10.15 9.20 -52.10
C CYS A 33 10.14 8.08 -51.03
N LYS A 34 10.70 6.92 -51.38
CA LYS A 34 10.74 5.75 -50.50
C LYS A 34 11.32 6.00 -49.10
N ASP A 35 12.28 6.91 -48.99
CA ASP A 35 12.94 7.21 -47.72
C ASP A 35 12.15 8.23 -46.87
N HIS A 36 11.31 9.07 -47.48
CA HIS A 36 10.59 10.15 -46.78
C HIS A 36 9.08 9.89 -46.59
N ILE A 37 8.54 8.78 -47.10
CA ILE A 37 7.11 8.47 -47.03
C ILE A 37 6.58 8.24 -45.60
N THR A 38 7.44 7.83 -44.66
CA THR A 38 7.05 7.64 -43.25
C THR A 38 6.80 8.98 -42.56
N TYR A 39 5.76 9.07 -41.73
CA TYR A 39 5.35 10.32 -41.07
C TYR A 39 6.46 11.03 -40.29
N ALA A 40 7.40 10.28 -39.69
CA ALA A 40 8.53 10.82 -38.93
C ALA A 40 9.56 11.55 -39.82
N ASN A 41 9.79 11.03 -41.04
CA ASN A 41 10.84 11.52 -41.94
C ASN A 41 10.43 12.79 -42.68
N HIS A 42 9.12 13.04 -42.85
CA HIS A 42 8.60 14.25 -43.49
C HIS A 42 7.87 15.21 -42.53
N GLN A 43 8.05 15.03 -41.21
CA GLN A 43 7.34 15.77 -40.16
C GLN A 43 5.85 16.03 -40.51
N CYS A 44 5.10 14.94 -40.73
CA CYS A 44 3.74 15.04 -41.24
C CYS A 44 2.83 15.86 -40.31
N THR A 45 2.29 16.97 -40.80
CA THR A 45 1.37 17.84 -40.06
C THR A 45 0.11 17.11 -39.58
N SER A 46 -0.31 16.06 -40.28
CA SER A 46 -1.51 15.29 -39.98
C SER A 46 -1.22 13.86 -39.51
N SER A 47 0.01 13.55 -39.07
CA SER A 47 0.39 12.24 -38.52
C SER A 47 -0.59 11.75 -37.45
N TYR A 48 -1.07 12.67 -36.61
CA TYR A 48 -1.98 12.39 -35.49
C TYR A 48 -3.30 11.74 -35.91
N LYS A 49 -3.74 11.91 -37.16
CA LYS A 49 -5.02 11.36 -37.65
C LYS A 49 -4.93 9.87 -38.00
N LYS A 50 -3.71 9.35 -38.19
CA LYS A 50 -3.49 8.06 -38.84
C LYS A 50 -2.50 7.14 -38.14
N ASP A 51 -1.63 7.67 -37.30
CA ASP A 51 -0.74 6.88 -36.45
C ASP A 51 -1.52 6.29 -35.27
N VAL A 52 -2.29 5.22 -35.52
CA VAL A 52 -3.01 4.48 -34.48
C VAL A 52 -2.06 3.45 -33.88
N GLN A 53 -1.26 3.89 -32.91
CA GLN A 53 -0.41 2.98 -32.16
C GLN A 53 -1.27 2.16 -31.19
N VAL A 54 -1.03 0.85 -31.17
CA VAL A 54 -1.73 -0.10 -30.29
C VAL A 54 -0.91 -0.21 -29.01
N PRO A 55 -1.30 0.43 -27.90
CA PRO A 55 -0.58 0.31 -26.65
C PRO A 55 -0.75 -1.10 -26.09
N VAL A 56 0.25 -1.51 -25.33
CA VAL A 56 0.28 -2.80 -24.66
C VAL A 56 -0.12 -2.61 -23.20
N CYS A 57 -0.98 -3.48 -22.67
CA CYS A 57 -1.30 -3.46 -21.25
C CYS A 57 -0.05 -3.79 -20.41
N PRO A 58 0.34 -2.98 -19.41
CA PRO A 58 1.51 -3.27 -18.57
C PRO A 58 1.30 -4.47 -17.63
N LEU A 59 0.06 -4.92 -17.41
CA LEU A 59 -0.27 -6.00 -16.48
C LEU A 59 -0.40 -7.38 -17.13
N CYS A 60 -0.83 -7.44 -18.39
CA CYS A 60 -1.04 -8.72 -19.10
C CYS A 60 -0.32 -8.81 -20.44
N ASN A 61 0.46 -7.78 -20.82
CA ASN A 61 1.19 -7.69 -22.08
C ASN A 61 0.33 -7.96 -23.33
N THR A 62 -0.99 -7.75 -23.23
CA THR A 62 -1.91 -7.93 -24.34
C THR A 62 -2.05 -6.60 -25.09
N PRO A 63 -1.94 -6.56 -26.43
CA PRO A 63 -2.17 -5.36 -27.21
C PRO A 63 -3.65 -4.94 -27.11
N ILE A 64 -3.89 -3.66 -26.82
CA ILE A 64 -5.23 -3.12 -26.60
C ILE A 64 -5.68 -2.37 -27.86
N PRO A 65 -6.72 -2.84 -28.57
CA PRO A 65 -7.24 -2.15 -29.75
C PRO A 65 -7.90 -0.81 -29.36
N ILE A 66 -7.42 0.29 -29.95
CA ILE A 66 -7.99 1.63 -29.76
C ILE A 66 -8.76 2.06 -31.01
N LYS A 67 -9.91 2.71 -30.82
CA LYS A 67 -10.66 3.35 -31.90
C LYS A 67 -10.12 4.75 -32.21
N ARG A 68 -10.20 5.17 -33.47
CA ARG A 68 -9.76 6.50 -33.90
C ARG A 68 -10.46 7.59 -33.07
N GLY A 69 -9.67 8.44 -32.39
CA GLY A 69 -10.15 9.55 -31.58
C GLY A 69 -10.22 9.29 -30.07
N GLU A 70 -9.92 8.06 -29.61
CA GLU A 70 -9.90 7.71 -28.19
C GLU A 70 -8.44 7.69 -27.68
N MET A 71 -8.18 8.25 -26.49
CA MET A 71 -6.81 8.34 -25.97
C MET A 71 -6.29 6.97 -25.49
N PRO A 72 -5.00 6.65 -25.71
CA PRO A 72 -4.40 5.39 -25.26
C PRO A 72 -4.57 5.10 -23.78
N ASP A 73 -4.31 6.09 -22.91
CA ASP A 73 -4.38 5.92 -21.47
C ASP A 73 -5.77 5.51 -20.97
N ILE A 74 -6.82 6.11 -21.56
CA ILE A 74 -8.21 5.81 -21.19
C ILE A 74 -8.55 4.36 -21.56
N LYS A 75 -8.18 3.91 -22.77
CA LYS A 75 -8.44 2.54 -23.22
C LYS A 75 -7.65 1.51 -22.43
N VAL A 76 -6.39 1.84 -22.11
CA VAL A 76 -5.54 1.00 -21.26
C VAL A 76 -6.14 0.89 -19.86
N GLY A 77 -6.63 1.98 -19.29
CA GLY A 77 -7.35 1.99 -18.00
C GLY A 77 -8.62 1.13 -18.02
N GLU A 78 -9.48 1.32 -19.03
CA GLU A 78 -10.72 0.55 -19.18
C GLU A 78 -10.43 -0.95 -19.27
N HIS A 79 -9.41 -1.33 -20.04
CA HIS A 79 -8.94 -2.72 -20.10
C HIS A 79 -8.48 -3.21 -18.73
N ILE A 80 -7.63 -2.46 -18.01
CA ILE A 80 -7.15 -2.83 -16.66
C ILE A 80 -8.31 -3.13 -15.72
N ASP A 81 -9.35 -2.31 -15.74
CA ASP A 81 -10.49 -2.45 -14.84
C ASP A 81 -11.43 -3.60 -15.24
N ARG A 82 -11.77 -3.74 -16.53
CA ARG A 82 -12.85 -4.63 -16.99
C ARG A 82 -12.39 -5.94 -17.61
N ASP A 83 -11.37 -5.89 -18.48
CA ASP A 83 -11.02 -6.99 -19.39
C ASP A 83 -9.66 -7.64 -19.10
N CYS A 84 -8.86 -7.01 -18.24
CA CYS A 84 -7.52 -7.47 -17.93
C CYS A 84 -7.58 -8.81 -17.17
N LYS A 85 -6.87 -9.81 -17.69
CA LYS A 85 -6.87 -11.19 -17.18
C LYS A 85 -5.74 -11.46 -16.17
N SER A 86 -4.90 -10.48 -15.87
CA SER A 86 -3.81 -10.62 -14.89
C SER A 86 -4.33 -11.02 -13.51
N ASP A 87 -3.55 -11.82 -12.77
CA ASP A 87 -3.84 -12.19 -11.38
C ASP A 87 -4.20 -10.99 -10.47
N PRO A 88 -3.46 -9.85 -10.49
CA PRO A 88 -3.82 -8.67 -9.70
C PRO A 88 -5.15 -8.04 -10.10
N ALA A 89 -5.50 -8.04 -11.39
CA ALA A 89 -6.78 -7.50 -11.88
C ALA A 89 -7.97 -8.44 -11.53
N GLN A 90 -7.76 -9.76 -11.58
CA GLN A 90 -8.79 -10.72 -11.17
C GLN A 90 -9.04 -10.71 -9.66
N ARG A 91 -8.01 -10.53 -8.84
CA ARG A 91 -8.14 -10.40 -7.38
C ARG A 91 -8.95 -9.15 -7.01
N LYS A 92 -8.75 -8.03 -7.72
CA LYS A 92 -9.57 -6.81 -7.64
C LYS A 92 -11.03 -7.00 -8.11
N ARG A 93 -11.42 -8.09 -8.78
CA ARG A 93 -12.83 -8.33 -9.11
C ARG A 93 -13.53 -9.25 -8.10
N LYS A 94 -12.76 -10.06 -7.36
CA LYS A 94 -13.26 -11.03 -6.35
C LYS A 94 -13.43 -10.41 -4.95
N ILE A 95 -13.61 -9.10 -4.88
CA ILE A 95 -13.56 -8.34 -3.64
C ILE A 95 -14.68 -8.75 -2.66
N PHE A 96 -15.85 -9.19 -3.14
CA PHE A 96 -16.96 -9.64 -2.31
C PHE A 96 -17.09 -11.17 -2.25
N THR A 97 -16.02 -11.86 -1.86
CA THR A 97 -16.02 -13.33 -1.71
C THR A 97 -16.29 -13.80 -0.28
N ASN A 98 -16.06 -12.96 0.73
CA ASN A 98 -16.15 -13.36 2.15
C ASN A 98 -17.61 -13.35 2.63
N LYS A 99 -18.27 -14.50 2.56
CA LYS A 99 -19.66 -14.72 2.98
C LYS A 99 -19.73 -14.96 4.49
N CYS A 100 -20.68 -14.30 5.15
CA CYS A 100 -20.99 -14.57 6.54
C CYS A 100 -21.48 -16.01 6.74
N SER A 101 -20.96 -16.69 7.75
CA SER A 101 -21.31 -18.07 8.11
C SER A 101 -22.50 -18.15 9.08
N GLN A 102 -23.03 -17.00 9.55
CA GLN A 102 -24.19 -16.95 10.45
C GLN A 102 -25.48 -17.35 9.73
N GLY A 103 -26.29 -18.19 10.37
CA GLY A 103 -27.58 -18.65 9.84
C GLY A 103 -28.48 -17.47 9.49
N GLY A 104 -28.91 -17.37 8.23
CA GLY A 104 -29.77 -16.28 7.75
C GLY A 104 -29.05 -15.00 7.29
N CYS A 105 -27.73 -14.90 7.44
CA CYS A 105 -26.98 -13.74 6.97
C CYS A 105 -26.49 -13.92 5.51
N LYS A 106 -26.91 -13.01 4.61
CA LYS A 106 -26.48 -13.00 3.20
C LYS A 106 -25.36 -11.99 2.91
N GLN A 107 -24.86 -11.32 3.94
CA GLN A 107 -23.88 -10.24 3.82
C GLN A 107 -22.51 -10.80 3.38
N LYS A 108 -21.91 -10.16 2.39
CA LYS A 108 -20.56 -10.44 1.93
C LYS A 108 -19.69 -9.23 2.21
N GLU A 109 -18.59 -9.43 2.91
CA GLU A 109 -17.67 -8.36 3.24
C GLU A 109 -16.49 -8.32 2.27
N MET A 110 -15.95 -7.11 2.07
CA MET A 110 -14.72 -6.88 1.31
C MET A 110 -13.50 -7.46 2.02
N ILE A 111 -13.53 -7.48 3.36
CA ILE A 111 -12.46 -7.98 4.22
C ILE A 111 -12.90 -9.30 4.85
N ARG A 112 -11.98 -10.27 4.93
CA ARG A 112 -12.21 -11.50 5.69
C ARG A 112 -12.15 -11.21 7.18
N VAL A 113 -13.29 -11.26 7.84
CA VAL A 113 -13.41 -11.15 9.31
C VAL A 113 -13.60 -12.56 9.89
N THR A 114 -12.55 -13.11 10.51
CA THR A 114 -12.59 -14.42 11.18
C THR A 114 -12.84 -14.25 12.68
N CYS A 115 -13.67 -15.11 13.27
CA CYS A 115 -13.77 -15.19 14.73
C CYS A 115 -12.53 -15.89 15.30
N ASP A 116 -11.99 -15.39 16.41
CA ASP A 116 -10.81 -15.97 17.07
C ASP A 116 -11.11 -17.30 17.77
N GLN A 117 -12.39 -17.58 18.07
CA GLN A 117 -12.81 -18.74 18.85
C GLN A 117 -13.29 -19.92 18.01
N CYS A 118 -14.00 -19.66 16.89
CA CYS A 118 -14.52 -20.70 16.01
C CYS A 118 -13.92 -20.68 14.59
N HIS A 119 -13.06 -19.71 14.29
CA HIS A 119 -12.34 -19.54 13.00
C HIS A 119 -13.21 -19.46 11.74
N LEU A 120 -14.53 -19.34 11.89
CA LEU A 120 -15.46 -19.11 10.80
C LEU A 120 -15.47 -17.63 10.38
N ASN A 121 -15.83 -17.38 9.11
CA ASN A 121 -15.91 -16.04 8.56
C ASN A 121 -17.31 -15.46 8.81
N TYR A 122 -17.36 -14.25 9.36
CA TYR A 122 -18.58 -13.52 9.63
C TYR A 122 -18.53 -12.13 8.98
N CYS A 123 -19.67 -11.46 8.85
CA CYS A 123 -19.69 -10.05 8.44
C CYS A 123 -19.33 -9.14 9.62
N LEU A 124 -19.12 -7.84 9.37
CA LEU A 124 -18.80 -6.89 10.44
C LEU A 124 -19.87 -6.83 11.55
N LYS A 125 -21.13 -7.12 11.20
CA LYS A 125 -22.26 -7.21 12.15
C LYS A 125 -22.22 -8.47 13.03
N HIS A 126 -21.66 -9.57 12.52
CA HIS A 126 -21.60 -10.85 13.24
C HIS A 126 -20.17 -11.21 13.67
N ARG A 127 -19.27 -10.22 13.75
CA ARG A 127 -17.87 -10.41 14.14
C ARG A 127 -17.73 -10.89 15.59
N HIS A 128 -18.58 -10.39 16.48
CA HIS A 128 -18.48 -10.67 17.90
C HIS A 128 -19.05 -12.07 18.22
N PRO A 129 -18.46 -12.83 19.17
CA PRO A 129 -18.95 -14.14 19.58
C PRO A 129 -20.41 -14.20 20.07
N LEU A 130 -21.01 -13.06 20.38
CA LEU A 130 -22.41 -12.96 20.82
C LEU A 130 -23.38 -12.80 19.64
N ASP A 131 -22.89 -12.28 18.51
CA ASP A 131 -23.68 -12.03 17.30
C ASP A 131 -23.68 -13.24 16.36
N HIS A 132 -23.00 -14.33 16.74
CA HIS A 132 -23.04 -15.59 16.03
C HIS A 132 -23.09 -16.77 17.00
N ASP A 133 -23.54 -17.91 16.51
CA ASP A 133 -23.50 -19.17 17.26
C ASP A 133 -22.04 -19.66 17.34
N CYS A 134 -21.24 -18.99 18.17
CA CYS A 134 -19.82 -19.23 18.33
C CYS A 134 -19.60 -20.60 18.98
N LYS A 135 -19.31 -21.60 18.14
CA LYS A 135 -18.80 -22.89 18.60
C LYS A 135 -17.31 -22.71 18.81
N THR A 136 -16.94 -22.22 19.99
CA THR A 136 -15.59 -22.43 20.51
C THR A 136 -15.26 -23.90 20.32
N ASP A 137 -14.12 -24.21 19.71
CA ASP A 137 -13.56 -25.56 19.76
C ASP A 137 -13.03 -25.80 21.20
N ASP A 138 -13.91 -25.60 22.19
CA ASP A 138 -13.72 -26.06 23.54
C ASP A 138 -13.70 -27.57 23.42
N LYS A 139 -12.50 -28.14 23.42
CA LYS A 139 -12.34 -29.43 24.09
C LYS A 139 -12.89 -29.15 25.49
N PRO A 140 -14.05 -29.71 25.88
CA PRO A 140 -14.62 -29.41 27.18
C PRO A 140 -13.53 -29.73 28.20
N LEU A 141 -13.13 -28.74 29.02
CA LEU A 141 -12.16 -29.01 30.07
C LEU A 141 -12.68 -30.22 30.83
N SER A 142 -11.89 -31.29 30.86
CA SER A 142 -12.29 -32.55 31.49
C SER A 142 -12.74 -32.24 32.94
N LYS A 143 -13.66 -33.03 33.49
CA LYS A 143 -14.14 -32.93 34.89
C LYS A 143 -13.06 -32.48 35.93
N PRO A 144 -11.80 -32.96 35.89
CA PRO A 144 -10.74 -32.44 36.77
C PRO A 144 -10.34 -30.97 36.52
N GLY A 145 -10.33 -30.49 35.28
CA GLY A 145 -10.01 -29.10 34.91
C GLY A 145 -11.03 -28.08 35.42
N HIS A 146 -12.33 -28.41 35.36
CA HIS A 146 -13.36 -27.59 36.00
C HIS A 146 -13.21 -27.54 37.53
N ALA A 147 -12.88 -28.67 38.17
CA ALA A 147 -12.64 -28.71 39.61
C ALA A 147 -11.39 -27.92 40.05
N ALA A 148 -10.38 -27.78 39.19
CA ALA A 148 -9.19 -26.97 39.45
C ALA A 148 -9.50 -25.46 39.38
N VAL A 149 -10.31 -25.03 38.39
CA VAL A 149 -10.73 -23.63 38.25
C VAL A 149 -11.63 -23.20 39.41
N MET A 150 -12.57 -24.04 39.85
CA MET A 150 -13.41 -23.73 41.02
C MET A 150 -12.61 -23.68 42.33
N ARG A 151 -11.54 -24.48 42.46
CA ARG A 151 -10.60 -24.41 43.60
C ARG A 151 -9.73 -23.16 43.57
N ALA A 152 -9.29 -22.73 42.38
CA ALA A 152 -8.51 -21.51 42.23
C ALA A 152 -9.34 -20.24 42.55
N GLN A 153 -10.65 -20.25 42.24
CA GLN A 153 -11.54 -19.13 42.56
C GLN A 153 -11.91 -19.06 44.06
N SER A 154 -11.97 -20.20 44.75
CA SER A 154 -12.25 -20.26 46.20
C SER A 154 -11.01 -19.98 47.07
N ALA A 155 -9.80 -20.11 46.53
CA ALA A 155 -8.57 -19.70 47.21
C ALA A 155 -8.41 -18.16 47.29
N SER A 156 -9.10 -17.41 46.43
CA SER A 156 -8.98 -15.95 46.35
C SER A 156 -9.90 -15.19 47.33
N SER A 157 -10.83 -15.87 48.00
CA SER A 157 -11.85 -15.24 48.86
C SER A 157 -11.63 -15.39 50.37
N ASN A 158 -10.54 -16.00 50.83
CA ASN A 158 -10.26 -16.17 52.26
C ASN A 158 -8.94 -15.51 52.71
N SER A 159 -8.97 -14.18 52.83
CA SER A 159 -7.97 -13.40 53.57
C SER A 159 -8.62 -12.83 54.84
N ALA A 160 -8.77 -13.64 55.90
CA ALA A 160 -9.00 -13.16 57.27
C ALA A 160 -8.71 -14.26 58.32
N SER A 161 -7.75 -13.95 59.20
CA SER A 161 -7.55 -14.41 60.60
C SER A 161 -7.27 -15.90 60.94
N SER A 162 -6.00 -16.16 61.31
CA SER A 162 -5.46 -16.79 62.56
C SER A 162 -6.35 -17.77 63.37
N SER A 163 -5.90 -18.89 63.99
CA SER A 163 -4.59 -19.30 64.52
C SER A 163 -4.60 -20.75 65.03
N SER A 164 -3.43 -21.41 65.01
CA SER A 164 -2.91 -22.52 65.88
C SER A 164 -3.75 -23.79 66.10
N SER A 165 -3.19 -24.99 65.86
CA SER A 165 -2.23 -25.60 66.80
C SER A 165 -1.50 -26.80 66.19
N ALA A 166 -0.26 -26.98 66.64
CA ALA A 166 0.74 -27.93 66.16
C ALA A 166 0.59 -29.33 66.78
N SER A 167 1.09 -30.36 66.07
CA SER A 167 1.72 -31.62 66.54
C SER A 167 1.87 -32.52 65.30
N GLY A 168 2.97 -33.19 64.95
CA GLY A 168 4.30 -33.41 65.50
C GLY A 168 4.98 -34.47 64.60
N ASN A 169 6.29 -34.29 64.36
CA ASN A 169 7.31 -35.23 63.84
C ASN A 169 6.94 -36.40 62.91
N SER A 170 7.65 -36.50 61.77
CA SER A 170 8.87 -37.34 61.66
C SER A 170 9.41 -37.36 60.21
N ARG A 171 10.72 -37.15 60.06
CA ARG A 171 11.49 -37.59 58.88
C ARG A 171 11.45 -39.13 58.78
N PRO A 172 11.72 -39.71 57.61
CA PRO A 172 13.05 -40.29 57.46
C PRO A 172 13.69 -40.09 56.08
N VAL A 173 14.95 -40.55 56.04
CA VAL A 173 15.98 -40.39 55.04
C VAL A 173 15.85 -41.38 53.87
N SER A 174 16.62 -41.09 52.82
CA SER A 174 16.94 -41.78 51.55
C SER A 174 17.05 -43.31 51.55
N ASN A 175 16.79 -43.97 50.40
CA ASN A 175 17.79 -44.57 49.49
C ASN A 175 17.12 -45.33 48.31
N GLY A 176 17.71 -45.30 47.09
CA GLY A 176 17.32 -46.22 46.01
C GLY A 176 17.52 -45.77 44.56
N VAL A 177 18.77 -45.66 44.12
CA VAL A 177 19.27 -45.57 42.72
C VAL A 177 18.73 -46.69 41.80
N ARG A 178 18.48 -46.48 40.48
CA ARG A 178 19.43 -46.57 39.33
C ARG A 178 18.70 -46.06 38.05
N ALA A 179 19.20 -45.06 37.34
CA ALA A 179 20.29 -45.03 36.33
C ALA A 179 19.76 -45.08 34.89
N ASN A 180 19.89 -43.98 34.13
CA ASN A 180 20.83 -43.95 33.00
C ASN A 180 21.24 -42.52 32.65
N SER A 181 22.48 -42.46 32.17
CA SER A 181 23.38 -41.33 32.15
C SER A 181 23.30 -40.49 30.86
N ARG A 182 24.02 -39.36 30.92
CA ARG A 182 24.54 -38.46 29.85
C ARG A 182 23.74 -37.17 29.75
N GLY A 183 24.28 -36.00 30.06
CA GLY A 183 25.65 -35.57 30.31
C GLY A 183 25.72 -34.11 29.90
N SER A 184 25.74 -33.21 30.87
CA SER A 184 26.01 -31.79 30.68
C SER A 184 27.42 -31.58 30.14
N HIS A 185 27.69 -30.45 29.49
CA HIS A 185 28.59 -29.44 30.04
C HIS A 185 28.42 -28.09 29.34
N SER A 186 28.52 -27.07 30.19
CA SER A 186 28.44 -25.63 29.95
C SER A 186 29.84 -25.08 29.63
N GLY A 187 29.89 -23.88 29.03
CA GLY A 187 30.98 -22.94 29.29
C GLY A 187 31.93 -22.61 28.12
N THR A 188 31.69 -21.46 27.50
CA THR A 188 32.64 -20.36 27.29
C THR A 188 34.15 -20.67 27.19
N THR A 189 34.77 -20.42 26.02
CA THR A 189 35.70 -19.29 25.73
C THR A 189 36.55 -19.52 24.47
N GLN A 190 36.64 -18.46 23.65
CA GLN A 190 37.72 -18.00 22.76
C GLN A 190 38.53 -18.98 21.88
N GLN A 191 38.53 -18.74 20.56
CA GLN A 191 39.67 -18.17 19.78
C GLN A 191 39.67 -18.63 18.30
N ILE A 192 39.99 -17.67 17.42
CA ILE A 192 40.14 -17.76 15.95
C ILE A 192 41.47 -18.48 15.57
N PRO A 193 41.70 -19.00 14.34
CA PRO A 193 41.95 -18.14 13.14
C PRO A 193 41.35 -18.63 11.80
N ALA A 194 41.18 -17.66 10.87
CA ALA A 194 41.26 -17.68 9.40
C ALA A 194 40.45 -18.74 8.60
N SER A 195 39.75 -18.46 7.49
CA SER A 195 39.92 -17.45 6.44
C SER A 195 38.73 -17.48 5.45
N VAL A 196 38.62 -16.42 4.63
CA VAL A 196 37.93 -16.21 3.34
C VAL A 196 36.58 -15.45 3.29
N SER A 197 36.73 -14.13 3.15
CA SER A 197 36.11 -13.15 2.24
C SER A 197 34.62 -13.23 1.82
N ALA A 198 33.88 -12.16 2.16
CA ALA A 198 32.97 -11.47 1.25
C ALA A 198 32.89 -9.96 1.63
N HIS A 199 33.02 -9.10 0.62
CA HIS A 199 33.16 -7.65 0.74
C HIS A 199 31.87 -6.93 1.15
N SER A 200 32.03 -5.96 2.05
CA SER A 200 31.06 -4.95 2.47
C SER A 200 31.41 -3.61 1.83
N VAL A 201 30.42 -2.77 1.51
CA VAL A 201 30.60 -1.31 1.45
C VAL A 201 29.41 -0.64 2.15
N ILE A 202 29.69 -0.14 3.36
CA ILE A 202 28.92 0.84 4.12
C ILE A 202 29.78 2.12 4.13
N PRO A 203 29.24 3.34 3.93
CA PRO A 203 29.98 4.55 4.24
C PRO A 203 29.88 4.89 5.75
N PRO A 204 30.96 5.41 6.35
CA PRO A 204 31.04 5.74 7.78
C PRO A 204 30.27 7.05 8.03
N SER A 205 29.57 7.24 9.14
CA SER A 205 30.22 7.63 10.39
C SER A 205 29.20 7.58 11.52
N ALA A 206 29.44 6.73 12.51
CA ALA A 206 28.91 6.91 13.85
C ALA A 206 30.13 7.00 14.76
N SER A 207 30.38 8.15 15.37
CA SER A 207 31.19 8.29 16.60
C SER A 207 31.15 9.74 17.10
N PHE A 208 30.11 10.08 17.86
CA PHE A 208 30.24 10.80 19.14
C PHE A 208 28.87 10.71 19.86
N GLN A 209 28.72 9.74 20.75
CA GLN A 209 27.66 9.75 21.76
C GLN A 209 28.07 10.77 22.84
N ALA A 210 27.22 11.76 23.14
CA ALA A 210 27.14 12.39 24.46
C ALA A 210 25.98 13.42 24.57
N GLY A 211 24.87 13.03 25.20
CA GLY A 211 24.12 13.96 26.07
C GLY A 211 22.86 14.67 25.56
N MET A 212 22.21 14.25 24.47
CA MET A 212 20.91 14.85 24.06
C MET A 212 19.73 14.02 24.59
N THR A 213 18.75 14.68 25.21
CA THR A 213 17.50 14.03 25.62
C THR A 213 16.69 13.61 24.40
N GLU A 214 15.81 12.63 24.55
CA GLU A 214 14.96 12.10 23.46
C GLU A 214 14.20 13.22 22.71
N GLU A 215 13.80 14.27 23.43
CA GLU A 215 13.14 15.45 22.87
C GLU A 215 14.06 16.30 21.98
N GLN A 216 15.34 16.47 22.35
CA GLN A 216 16.32 17.16 21.52
C GLN A 216 16.67 16.37 20.25
N ALA A 217 16.64 15.03 20.32
CA ALA A 217 16.81 14.19 19.14
C ALA A 217 15.60 14.29 18.20
N LEU A 218 14.39 14.31 18.74
CA LEU A 218 13.16 14.44 17.97
C LEU A 218 13.05 15.82 17.30
N GLN A 219 13.36 16.88 18.05
CA GLN A 219 13.34 18.25 17.52
C GLN A 219 14.36 18.42 16.39
N ARG A 220 15.55 17.84 16.54
CA ARG A 220 16.56 17.84 15.48
C ARG A 220 16.17 17.00 14.27
N ALA A 221 15.47 15.88 14.46
CA ALA A 221 14.96 15.06 13.37
C ALA A 221 13.84 15.79 12.59
N LEU A 222 12.98 16.54 13.28
CA LEU A 222 11.95 17.38 12.67
C LEU A 222 12.58 18.56 11.89
N GLU A 223 13.60 19.21 12.46
CA GLU A 223 14.36 20.25 11.76
C GLU A 223 15.13 19.70 10.55
N MET A 224 15.72 18.50 10.64
CA MET A 224 16.37 17.85 9.50
C MET A 224 15.36 17.48 8.41
N SER A 225 14.16 17.02 8.78
CA SER A 225 13.09 16.74 7.81
C SER A 225 12.61 18.02 7.11
N LEU A 226 12.55 19.15 7.82
CA LEU A 226 12.22 20.46 7.24
C LEU A 226 13.37 21.00 6.35
N ALA A 227 14.62 20.71 6.70
CA ALA A 227 15.79 21.09 5.91
C ALA A 227 15.98 20.21 4.65
N GLU A 228 15.60 18.93 4.70
CA GLU A 228 15.64 18.01 3.54
C GLU A 228 14.52 18.29 2.53
N THR A 229 13.55 19.16 2.89
CA THR A 229 12.54 19.72 1.98
C THR A 229 13.01 21.01 1.28
N ARG A 230 14.25 21.47 1.51
CA ARG A 230 14.81 22.65 0.80
C ARG A 230 15.92 22.21 -0.15
N PRO A 231 15.70 22.20 -1.48
CA PRO A 231 16.81 22.22 -2.41
C PRO A 231 17.62 23.50 -2.17
N ALA A 232 18.94 23.41 -2.27
CA ALA A 232 19.86 24.54 -2.24
C ALA A 232 19.79 25.36 -3.55
N VAL A 233 18.59 25.81 -3.94
CA VAL A 233 18.32 26.83 -4.94
C VAL A 233 16.98 27.43 -4.50
N GLN A 234 16.86 28.75 -4.38
CA GLN A 234 15.56 29.36 -4.10
C GLN A 234 14.55 28.83 -5.13
N PRO A 235 13.50 28.09 -4.74
CA PRO A 235 12.54 27.61 -5.71
C PRO A 235 11.65 28.81 -6.04
N THR A 236 11.77 29.32 -7.26
CA THR A 236 10.64 30.00 -7.88
C THR A 236 9.54 28.95 -7.96
N LEU A 237 8.56 29.02 -7.05
CA LEU A 237 7.40 28.13 -7.05
C LEU A 237 6.85 28.05 -8.47
N SER A 238 6.56 26.85 -8.96
CA SER A 238 5.98 26.73 -10.29
C SER A 238 4.64 27.48 -10.30
N PRO A 239 4.22 28.08 -11.44
CA PRO A 239 2.95 28.82 -11.52
C PRO A 239 1.77 28.02 -10.97
N GLN A 240 1.79 26.71 -11.22
CA GLN A 240 0.78 25.77 -10.77
C GLN A 240 0.75 25.57 -9.25
N GLU A 241 1.91 25.52 -8.58
CA GLU A 241 1.96 25.45 -7.11
C GLU A 241 1.47 26.74 -6.45
N GLN A 242 1.65 27.88 -7.13
CA GLN A 242 1.22 29.17 -6.62
C GLN A 242 -0.30 29.35 -6.73
N GLU A 243 -0.91 28.83 -7.80
CA GLU A 243 -2.35 28.71 -7.93
C GLU A 243 -2.96 27.75 -6.89
N ASP A 244 -2.31 26.60 -6.65
CA ASP A 244 -2.78 25.61 -5.68
C ASP A 244 -2.75 26.16 -4.24
N LEU A 245 -1.68 26.90 -3.89
CA LEU A 245 -1.54 27.56 -2.60
C LEU A 245 -2.58 28.68 -2.41
N ALA A 246 -2.82 29.50 -3.46
CA ALA A 246 -3.85 30.53 -3.42
C ALA A 246 -5.25 29.93 -3.24
N LEU A 247 -5.54 28.81 -3.90
CA LEU A 247 -6.79 28.08 -3.75
C LEU A 247 -6.95 27.52 -2.32
N ALA A 248 -5.89 26.93 -1.76
CA ALA A 248 -5.90 26.41 -0.40
C ALA A 248 -6.16 27.52 0.64
N GLN A 249 -5.54 28.69 0.49
CA GLN A 249 -5.78 29.85 1.36
C GLN A 249 -7.22 30.37 1.24
N ALA A 250 -7.78 30.40 0.02
CA ALA A 250 -9.17 30.84 -0.19
C ALA A 250 -10.18 29.90 0.48
N LEU A 251 -9.98 28.58 0.39
CA LEU A 251 -10.82 27.59 1.05
C LEU A 251 -10.74 27.69 2.57
N ALA A 252 -9.54 27.86 3.12
CA ALA A 252 -9.34 28.04 4.57
C ALA A 252 -10.05 29.31 5.09
N ALA A 253 -9.93 30.43 4.38
CA ALA A 253 -10.61 31.67 4.74
C ALA A 253 -12.14 31.52 4.71
N SER A 254 -12.66 30.82 3.69
CA SER A 254 -14.10 30.59 3.54
C SER A 254 -14.65 29.67 4.65
N GLU A 255 -13.89 28.65 5.04
CA GLU A 255 -14.26 27.76 6.15
C GLU A 255 -14.27 28.52 7.50
N GLU A 256 -13.31 29.41 7.72
CA GLU A 256 -13.25 30.23 8.93
C GLU A 256 -14.41 31.23 8.99
N GLU A 257 -14.76 31.85 7.86
CA GLU A 257 -15.90 32.76 7.77
C GLU A 257 -17.23 32.03 8.00
N PHE A 258 -17.38 30.83 7.43
CA PHE A 258 -18.52 29.96 7.69
C PHE A 258 -18.63 29.58 9.18
N ARG A 259 -17.50 29.27 9.83
CA ARG A 259 -17.44 29.04 11.28
C ARG A 259 -17.88 30.26 12.08
N ARG A 260 -17.41 31.46 11.72
CA ARG A 260 -17.83 32.72 12.38
C ARG A 260 -19.32 33.01 12.18
N GLN A 261 -19.86 32.73 11.00
CA GLN A 261 -21.30 32.88 10.74
C GLN A 261 -22.13 31.91 11.57
N GLN A 262 -21.72 30.64 11.69
CA GLN A 262 -22.38 29.68 12.58
C GLN A 262 -22.35 30.14 14.05
N GLN A 263 -21.23 30.68 14.53
CA GLN A 263 -21.14 31.22 15.89
C GLN A 263 -22.06 32.43 16.09
N ARG A 264 -22.17 33.33 15.10
CA ARG A 264 -23.11 34.47 15.17
C ARG A 264 -24.57 34.03 15.18
N GLN A 265 -24.92 32.95 14.48
CA GLN A 265 -26.28 32.39 14.48
C GLN A 265 -26.64 31.66 15.78
N GLN A 266 -25.64 31.25 16.58
CA GLN A 266 -25.83 30.59 17.87
C GLN A 266 -25.95 31.55 19.07
N VAL A 267 -25.88 32.88 18.88
CA VAL A 267 -26.10 33.85 19.97
C VAL A 267 -27.60 34.20 20.02
N PRO A 268 -28.39 33.67 20.98
CA PRO A 268 -29.78 34.07 21.12
C PRO A 268 -29.82 35.51 21.66
N GLY A 269 -30.56 36.39 20.98
CA GLY A 269 -30.72 37.78 21.39
C GLY A 269 -31.31 37.89 22.80
N LYS A 270 -30.52 38.37 23.76
CA LYS A 270 -31.06 38.91 25.01
C LYS A 270 -31.73 40.25 24.70
N LEU A 271 -33.02 40.21 24.40
CA LEU A 271 -33.95 41.32 24.59
C LEU A 271 -33.89 41.75 26.07
N SER A 272 -33.36 42.93 26.35
CA SER A 272 -33.61 43.62 27.63
C SER A 272 -34.45 44.85 27.34
N ARG A 273 -35.74 44.75 27.67
CA ARG A 273 -36.67 45.86 27.81
C ARG A 273 -36.14 46.85 28.84
N HIS A 274 -36.27 48.14 28.55
CA HIS A 274 -36.59 49.18 29.52
C HIS A 274 -37.60 50.13 28.88
#